data_AF-A0A950R4C0-F1
#
_entry.id   AF-A0A950R4C0-F1
#
_cell.length_a   1.000
_cell.length_b   1.000
_cell.length_c   1.000
_cell.angle_alpha   90.00
_cell.angle_beta   90.00
_cell.angle_gamma   90.00
#
_symmetry.space_group_name_H-M   'P 1'
#
loop_
_entity.id
_entity.type
_entity.pdbx_description
1 polymer ?
#
loop_
_entity_poly.entity_id
_entity_poly.type
_entity_poly.pdbx_seq_one_letter_code
_entity_poly.pdbx_strand_id
1 'polypeptide(L)'
;MRLGPHVLRHPKLPVPGCAKVRIAQLSATATFDGVGLFPPPRWKDLQAYAPNVLVGSAAELQRLVERMDLRTVDLTTVDHSIFIVTQLGDKPVTDVFRVVLWQRFGVPVFELYTDAAGTLLARECEAQDGWHVEPGVRFSAYKRQLVLHAGDTAIRTGLTRYLENQPCPCGRSGLRIMAIEPSVVEETESLLAATA
;
A
#
# COMPACT_ATOMS: atom_id res chain seq x y z
N MET A 1 10.46 -9.62 -13.28
CA MET A 1 10.06 -8.82 -14.46
C MET A 1 10.26 -7.36 -14.10
N ARG A 2 11.17 -6.64 -14.78
CA ARG A 2 11.44 -5.22 -14.48
C ARG A 2 10.64 -4.38 -15.47
N LEU A 3 9.79 -3.47 -14.98
CA LEU A 3 9.29 -2.35 -15.78
C LEU A 3 10.51 -1.64 -16.41
N GLY A 4 10.38 -1.11 -17.64
CA GLY A 4 11.48 -0.47 -18.37
C GLY A 4 12.21 0.61 -17.55
N PRO A 5 13.37 1.13 -18.02
CA PRO A 5 14.26 1.99 -17.24
C PRO A 5 13.65 3.39 -17.02
N HIS A 6 12.62 3.46 -16.18
CA HIS A 6 12.31 4.67 -15.45
C HIS A 6 13.41 4.83 -14.42
N VAL A 7 14.06 5.99 -14.42
CA VAL A 7 14.93 6.41 -13.31
C VAL A 7 14.12 6.20 -12.03
N LEU A 8 14.49 5.17 -11.25
CA LEU A 8 13.81 4.76 -10.02
C LEU A 8 13.99 5.88 -9.00
N ARG A 9 13.17 6.93 -9.12
CA ARG A 9 12.98 7.88 -8.03
C ARG A 9 12.19 7.12 -6.99
N HIS A 10 12.78 6.93 -5.81
CA HIS A 10 12.04 6.37 -4.69
C HIS A 10 10.79 7.25 -4.47
N PRO A 11 9.61 6.63 -4.38
CA PRO A 11 8.40 7.39 -4.15
C PRO A 11 8.52 8.18 -2.84
N LYS A 12 8.16 9.46 -2.87
CA LYS A 12 7.96 10.25 -1.66
C LYS A 12 6.60 9.90 -1.08
N LEU A 13 6.57 9.62 0.22
CA LEU A 13 5.31 9.44 0.93
C LEU A 13 4.51 10.76 0.92
N PRO A 14 3.18 10.70 0.78
CA PRO A 14 2.32 11.88 0.75
C PRO A 14 2.13 12.44 2.17
N VAL A 15 3.21 12.76 2.85
CA VAL A 15 3.17 13.39 4.17
C VAL A 15 3.11 14.90 3.97
N PRO A 16 2.23 15.64 4.68
CA PRO A 16 2.24 17.09 4.69
C PRO A 16 3.65 17.63 5.00
N GLY A 17 4.08 18.69 4.29
CA GLY A 17 5.45 19.20 4.28
C GLY A 17 5.96 19.84 5.59
N CYS A 18 5.47 19.41 6.75
CA CYS A 18 5.94 19.86 8.04
C CYS A 18 7.44 19.52 8.22
N ALA A 19 8.23 20.50 8.65
CA ALA A 19 9.64 20.30 8.87
C ALA A 19 9.86 19.30 10.03
N LYS A 20 10.56 18.19 9.72
CA LYS A 20 11.04 17.13 10.64
C LYS A 20 10.06 15.98 10.99
N VAL A 21 9.27 15.51 10.03
CA VAL A 21 8.54 14.23 10.22
C VAL A 21 9.53 13.06 10.21
N ARG A 22 9.52 12.25 11.28
CA ARG A 22 10.26 10.98 11.33
C ARG A 22 9.36 9.85 10.85
N ILE A 23 9.79 9.17 9.80
CA ILE A 23 9.05 8.06 9.21
C ILE A 23 9.78 6.77 9.53
N ALA A 24 9.08 5.79 10.11
CA ALA A 24 9.60 4.44 10.33
C ALA A 24 8.90 3.45 9.40
N GLN A 25 9.69 2.66 8.69
CA GLN A 25 9.22 1.58 7.83
C GLN A 25 9.53 0.22 8.47
N LEU A 26 8.53 -0.64 8.62
CA LEU A 26 8.62 -1.88 9.39
C LEU A 26 9.30 -3.04 8.63
N SER A 27 9.50 -2.92 7.32
CA SER A 27 10.24 -3.89 6.50
C SER A 27 10.71 -3.31 5.16
N ALA A 28 11.51 -4.08 4.43
CA ALA A 28 12.12 -3.65 3.17
C ALA A 28 11.28 -4.00 1.91
N THR A 29 9.98 -4.27 2.06
CA THR A 29 9.11 -4.66 0.93
C THR A 29 8.93 -3.56 -0.12
N ALA A 30 9.05 -2.30 0.29
CA ALA A 30 9.14 -1.13 -0.58
C ALA A 30 10.30 -0.23 -0.13
N THR A 31 10.66 0.77 -0.92
CA THR A 31 11.67 1.76 -0.51
C THR A 31 11.15 3.16 -0.78
N PHE A 32 11.05 3.96 0.27
CA PHE A 32 10.60 5.34 0.21
C PHE A 32 11.74 6.30 0.60
N ASP A 33 11.71 7.52 0.09
CA ASP A 33 12.70 8.54 0.45
C ASP A 33 12.52 8.99 1.91
N GLY A 34 13.64 9.13 2.64
CA GLY A 34 13.65 9.74 3.98
C GLY A 34 13.08 8.88 5.10
N VAL A 35 13.00 7.56 4.92
CA VAL A 35 12.46 6.61 5.91
C VAL A 35 13.55 5.86 6.66
N GLY A 36 13.36 5.65 7.96
CA GLY A 36 14.19 4.74 8.75
C GLY A 36 13.63 3.32 8.70
N LEU A 37 14.47 2.32 8.40
CA LEU A 37 14.06 0.91 8.31
C LEU A 37 14.19 0.20 9.67
N PHE A 38 13.10 -0.42 10.12
CA PHE A 38 12.95 -1.12 11.40
C PHE A 38 12.32 -2.51 11.21
N PRO A 39 13.10 -3.52 10.78
CA PRO A 39 12.62 -4.90 10.74
C PRO A 39 12.27 -5.41 12.15
N PRO A 40 11.52 -6.51 12.30
CA PRO A 40 11.05 -7.00 13.61
C PRO A 40 12.11 -7.07 14.73
N PRO A 41 13.36 -7.52 14.48
CA PRO A 41 14.41 -7.52 15.52
C PRO A 41 14.79 -6.13 16.06
N ARG A 42 14.49 -5.07 15.30
CA ARG A 42 14.79 -3.66 15.63
C ARG A 42 13.57 -2.89 16.13
N TRP A 43 12.42 -3.52 16.32
CA TRP A 43 11.22 -2.81 16.79
C TRP A 43 11.38 -2.17 18.17
N LYS A 44 12.25 -2.72 19.03
CA LYS A 44 12.61 -2.07 20.30
C LYS A 44 13.25 -0.67 20.10
N ASP A 45 13.91 -0.45 18.97
CA ASP A 45 14.56 0.82 18.64
C ASP A 45 13.55 1.88 18.17
N LEU A 46 12.31 1.48 17.82
CA LEU A 46 11.27 2.40 17.35
C LEU A 46 10.92 3.45 18.42
N GLN A 47 10.90 3.06 19.70
CA GLN A 47 10.60 3.99 20.79
C GLN A 47 11.63 5.12 20.89
N ALA A 48 12.93 4.78 20.76
CA ALA A 48 14.00 5.78 20.76
C ALA A 48 13.99 6.63 19.47
N TYR A 49 13.60 6.05 18.35
CA TYR A 49 13.43 6.78 17.09
C TYR A 49 12.23 7.73 17.09
N ALA A 50 11.21 7.43 17.90
CA ALA A 50 10.00 8.24 18.08
C ALA A 50 9.33 8.63 16.75
N PRO A 51 8.90 7.66 15.91
CA PRO A 51 8.34 7.96 14.60
C PRO A 51 7.01 8.73 14.70
N ASN A 52 6.81 9.70 13.82
CA ASN A 52 5.55 10.40 13.60
C ASN A 52 4.62 9.64 12.63
N VAL A 53 5.23 8.87 11.73
CA VAL A 53 4.56 8.11 10.66
C VAL A 53 5.08 6.68 10.66
N LEU A 54 4.16 5.72 10.53
CA LEU A 54 4.49 4.30 10.33
C LEU A 54 4.18 3.87 8.90
N VAL A 55 5.03 3.00 8.36
CA VAL A 55 4.84 2.39 7.04
C VAL A 55 5.10 0.89 7.14
N GLY A 56 4.19 0.05 6.67
CA GLY A 56 4.40 -1.41 6.67
C GLY A 56 3.24 -2.15 6.03
N SER A 57 3.38 -3.45 5.82
CA SER A 57 2.26 -4.30 5.40
C SER A 57 1.23 -4.46 6.51
N ALA A 58 0.01 -4.89 6.17
CA ALA A 58 -1.03 -5.16 7.15
C ALA A 58 -0.59 -6.19 8.21
N ALA A 59 0.12 -7.25 7.79
CA ALA A 59 0.63 -8.27 8.70
C ALA A 59 1.69 -7.72 9.68
N GLU A 60 2.52 -6.77 9.26
CA GLU A 60 3.51 -6.14 10.13
C GLU A 60 2.88 -5.21 11.14
N LEU A 61 1.94 -4.39 10.69
CA LEU A 61 1.20 -3.49 11.56
C LEU A 61 0.37 -4.26 12.58
N GLN A 62 -0.25 -5.38 12.19
CA GLN A 62 -0.98 -6.26 13.12
C GLN A 62 -0.05 -6.81 14.21
N ARG A 63 1.10 -7.37 13.81
CA ARG A 63 2.12 -7.85 14.77
C ARG A 63 2.64 -6.73 15.68
N LEU A 64 2.76 -5.50 15.17
CA LEU A 64 3.19 -4.36 15.97
C LEU A 64 2.12 -3.98 17.01
N VAL A 65 0.84 -3.97 16.63
CA VAL A 65 -0.28 -3.75 17.56
C VAL A 65 -0.28 -4.80 18.68
N GLU A 66 -0.12 -6.08 18.33
CA GLU A 66 -0.02 -7.17 19.32
C GLU A 66 1.15 -6.96 20.30
N ARG A 67 2.30 -6.48 19.82
CA ARG A 67 3.46 -6.15 20.66
C ARG A 67 3.19 -4.99 21.60
N MET A 68 2.42 -4.00 21.16
CA MET A 68 1.98 -2.88 22.00
C MET A 68 0.96 -3.35 23.06
N ASP A 69 0.08 -4.30 22.72
CA ASP A 69 -0.90 -4.86 23.67
C ASP A 69 -0.19 -5.65 24.79
N LEU A 70 0.86 -6.38 24.41
CA LEU A 70 1.78 -7.03 25.34
C LEU A 70 2.73 -6.06 26.08
N ARG A 71 2.63 -4.74 25.82
CA ARG A 71 3.47 -3.68 26.40
C ARG A 71 4.97 -3.87 26.18
N THR A 72 5.35 -4.54 25.08
CA THR A 72 6.75 -4.75 24.70
C THR A 72 7.31 -3.63 23.83
N VAL A 73 6.42 -2.80 23.26
CA VAL A 73 6.73 -1.62 22.45
C VAL A 73 5.71 -0.54 22.80
N ASP A 74 6.15 0.71 22.93
CA ASP A 74 5.29 1.89 23.10
C ASP A 74 5.57 2.91 21.99
N LEU A 75 4.51 3.33 21.28
CA LEU A 75 4.57 4.22 20.11
C LEU A 75 3.54 5.35 20.20
N THR A 76 3.40 5.93 21.40
CA THR A 76 2.62 7.17 21.63
C THR A 76 3.07 8.38 20.80
N THR A 77 4.20 8.30 20.11
CA THR A 77 4.76 9.38 19.27
C THR A 77 4.23 9.39 17.84
N VAL A 78 3.51 8.34 17.42
CA VAL A 78 2.90 8.27 16.09
C VAL A 78 1.66 9.15 16.08
N ASP A 79 1.77 10.33 15.47
CA ASP A 79 0.80 11.42 15.57
C ASP A 79 0.38 12.01 14.21
N HIS A 80 0.94 11.52 13.09
CA HIS A 80 0.60 12.03 11.75
C HIS A 80 -0.23 11.06 10.91
N SER A 81 0.29 9.85 10.63
CA SER A 81 -0.39 8.90 9.74
C SER A 81 0.21 7.49 9.79
N ILE A 82 -0.54 6.52 9.28
CA ILE A 82 -0.08 5.16 9.00
C ILE A 82 -0.27 4.89 7.51
N PHE A 83 0.77 4.37 6.86
CA PHE A 83 0.70 3.88 5.49
C PHE A 83 0.80 2.36 5.45
N ILE A 84 -0.21 1.72 4.89
CA ILE A 84 -0.23 0.29 4.63
C ILE A 84 0.32 0.05 3.23
N VAL A 85 1.33 -0.82 3.10
CA VAL A 85 1.85 -1.24 1.80
C VAL A 85 1.16 -2.54 1.39
N THR A 86 0.48 -2.50 0.25
CA THR A 86 -0.17 -3.65 -0.37
C THR A 86 0.53 -3.93 -1.70
N GLN A 87 1.11 -5.12 -1.86
CA GLN A 87 1.82 -5.47 -3.08
C GLN A 87 0.86 -6.07 -4.11
N LEU A 88 1.28 -6.08 -5.37
CA LEU A 88 0.54 -6.74 -6.44
C LEU A 88 0.34 -8.23 -6.11
N GLY A 89 -0.93 -8.68 -6.12
CA GLY A 89 -1.33 -10.01 -5.70
C GLY A 89 -1.82 -10.11 -4.24
N ASP A 90 -1.52 -9.11 -3.40
CA ASP A 90 -2.02 -9.08 -2.03
C ASP A 90 -3.47 -8.61 -1.94
N LYS A 91 -4.11 -8.94 -0.82
CA LYS A 91 -5.44 -8.45 -0.50
C LYS A 91 -5.35 -7.01 0.02
N PRO A 92 -6.24 -6.11 -0.43
CA PRO A 92 -6.40 -4.79 0.14
C PRO A 92 -6.72 -4.85 1.63
N VAL A 93 -6.42 -3.79 2.36
CA VAL A 93 -6.76 -3.74 3.79
C VAL A 93 -8.29 -3.78 3.99
N THR A 94 -8.73 -4.50 5.02
CA THR A 94 -10.14 -4.50 5.42
C THR A 94 -10.47 -3.28 6.27
N ASP A 95 -11.71 -2.77 6.17
CA ASP A 95 -12.18 -1.67 7.02
C ASP A 95 -12.08 -1.99 8.51
N VAL A 96 -12.31 -3.25 8.89
CA VAL A 96 -12.16 -3.71 10.28
C VAL A 96 -10.74 -3.46 10.77
N PHE A 97 -9.72 -3.82 9.98
CA PHE A 97 -8.33 -3.60 10.39
C PHE A 97 -7.94 -2.11 10.37
N ARG A 98 -8.50 -1.32 9.45
CA ARG A 98 -8.34 0.15 9.48
C ARG A 98 -8.87 0.75 10.78
N VAL A 99 -10.04 0.30 11.24
CA VAL A 99 -10.61 0.73 12.52
C VAL A 99 -9.72 0.34 13.70
N VAL A 100 -9.15 -0.87 13.71
CA VAL A 100 -8.19 -1.29 14.75
C VAL A 100 -6.98 -0.35 14.79
N LEU A 101 -6.37 -0.05 13.64
CA LEU A 101 -5.24 0.87 13.57
C LEU A 101 -5.61 2.28 14.02
N TRP A 102 -6.76 2.80 13.59
CA TRP A 102 -7.24 4.11 14.01
C TRP A 102 -7.51 4.17 15.51
N GLN A 103 -8.16 3.16 16.10
CA GLN A 103 -8.38 3.09 17.55
C GLN A 103 -7.06 3.02 18.33
N ARG A 104 -6.04 2.36 17.76
CA ARG A 104 -4.76 2.18 18.43
C ARG A 104 -3.87 3.41 18.41
N PHE A 105 -3.83 4.13 17.28
CA PHE A 105 -2.89 5.22 17.06
C PHE A 105 -3.56 6.60 16.98
N GLY A 106 -4.88 6.68 16.75
CA GLY A 106 -5.62 7.93 16.65
C GLY A 106 -5.32 8.78 15.41
N VAL A 107 -4.65 8.21 14.40
CA VAL A 107 -4.21 8.91 13.18
C VAL A 107 -4.86 8.33 11.92
N PRO A 108 -4.94 9.09 10.82
CA PRO A 108 -5.39 8.59 9.53
C PRO A 108 -4.57 7.39 9.03
N VAL A 109 -5.26 6.45 8.39
CA VAL A 109 -4.67 5.24 7.79
C VAL A 109 -4.88 5.31 6.28
N PHE A 110 -3.80 5.16 5.51
CA PHE A 110 -3.81 5.21 4.06
C PHE A 110 -3.18 3.97 3.46
N GLU A 111 -3.56 3.60 2.25
CA GLU A 111 -2.98 2.46 1.54
C GLU A 111 -2.12 2.87 0.33
N LEU A 112 -1.00 2.18 0.16
CA LEU A 112 -0.03 2.33 -0.92
C LEU A 112 0.03 1.02 -1.69
N TYR A 113 -0.34 1.06 -2.97
CA TYR A 113 -0.32 -0.11 -3.84
C TYR A 113 0.97 -0.16 -4.64
N THR A 114 1.73 -1.24 -4.52
CA THR A 114 3.07 -1.37 -5.10
C THR A 114 3.22 -2.63 -5.95
N ASP A 115 4.19 -2.65 -6.85
CA ASP A 115 4.61 -3.90 -7.49
C ASP A 115 5.56 -4.72 -6.60
N ALA A 116 5.99 -5.89 -7.07
CA ALA A 116 6.93 -6.77 -6.36
C ALA A 116 8.33 -6.16 -6.19
N ALA A 117 8.68 -5.11 -6.94
CA ALA A 117 9.93 -4.37 -6.80
C ALA A 117 9.80 -3.16 -5.84
N GLY A 118 8.62 -2.93 -5.27
CA GLY A 118 8.33 -1.79 -4.40
C GLY A 118 8.03 -0.49 -5.14
N THR A 119 7.82 -0.55 -6.47
CA THR A 119 7.42 0.62 -7.26
C THR A 119 5.99 1.00 -6.91
N LEU A 120 5.73 2.27 -6.60
CA LEU A 120 4.39 2.76 -6.32
C LEU A 120 3.54 2.79 -7.59
N LEU A 121 2.42 2.07 -7.58
CA LEU A 121 1.48 1.96 -8.69
C LEU A 121 0.26 2.87 -8.51
N ALA A 122 -0.25 2.93 -7.28
CA ALA A 122 -1.37 3.77 -6.89
C ALA A 122 -1.33 4.04 -5.38
N ARG A 123 -2.06 5.05 -4.91
CA ARG A 123 -2.18 5.38 -3.49
C ARG A 123 -3.54 5.96 -3.13
N GLU A 124 -3.98 5.67 -1.93
CA GLU A 124 -5.10 6.37 -1.32
C GLU A 124 -4.75 7.85 -1.04
N CYS A 125 -5.77 8.71 -1.00
CA CYS A 125 -5.65 10.11 -0.62
C CYS A 125 -6.50 10.43 0.61
N GLU A 126 -6.47 11.69 1.07
CA GLU A 126 -7.22 12.16 2.24
C GLU A 126 -8.74 11.90 2.16
N ALA A 127 -9.30 11.83 0.95
CA ALA A 127 -10.72 11.54 0.73
C ALA A 127 -11.10 10.08 0.98
N GLN A 128 -10.11 9.17 1.04
CA GLN A 128 -10.31 7.72 1.20
C GLN A 128 -11.36 7.13 0.24
N ASP A 129 -11.43 7.70 -0.97
CA ASP A 129 -12.40 7.36 -2.01
C ASP A 129 -11.67 6.80 -3.24
N GLY A 130 -11.09 5.60 -3.05
CA GLY A 130 -10.27 4.89 -4.03
C GLY A 130 -8.79 5.27 -4.03
N TRP A 131 -8.03 4.64 -4.93
CA TRP A 131 -6.59 4.88 -5.09
C TRP A 131 -6.29 5.66 -6.36
N HIS A 132 -5.63 6.81 -6.23
CA HIS A 132 -5.07 7.53 -7.37
C HIS A 132 -3.93 6.74 -7.99
N VAL A 133 -4.00 6.51 -9.30
CA VAL A 133 -2.95 5.86 -10.07
C VAL A 133 -1.77 6.82 -10.24
N GLU A 134 -0.55 6.31 -10.06
CA GLU A 134 0.65 7.13 -10.22
C GLU A 134 0.91 7.50 -11.69
N PRO A 135 1.50 8.69 -11.96
CA PRO A 135 1.80 9.11 -13.33
C PRO A 135 2.63 8.09 -14.10
N GLY A 136 2.20 7.76 -15.32
CA GLY A 136 2.87 6.79 -16.19
C GLY A 136 2.46 5.33 -15.96
N VAL A 137 1.78 5.02 -14.86
CA VAL A 137 1.19 3.70 -14.61
C VAL A 137 -0.10 3.58 -15.40
N ARG A 138 -0.28 2.43 -16.08
CA ARG A 138 -1.43 2.17 -16.94
C ARG A 138 -2.21 0.97 -16.42
N PHE A 139 -3.47 1.19 -16.12
CA PHE A 139 -4.42 0.13 -15.78
C PHE A 139 -5.54 0.05 -16.80
N SER A 140 -6.11 -1.15 -16.96
CA SER A 140 -7.40 -1.36 -17.63
C SER A 140 -8.27 -2.31 -16.82
N ALA A 141 -9.58 -2.26 -17.03
CA ALA A 141 -10.49 -3.29 -16.54
C ALA A 141 -10.84 -4.27 -17.67
N TYR A 142 -10.65 -5.56 -17.45
CA TYR A 142 -11.05 -6.63 -18.39
C TYR A 142 -11.81 -7.73 -17.64
N LYS A 143 -13.04 -8.04 -18.07
CA LYS A 143 -13.93 -8.99 -17.37
C LYS A 143 -14.00 -8.74 -15.86
N ARG A 144 -14.14 -7.46 -15.47
CA ARG A 144 -14.14 -6.96 -14.07
C ARG A 144 -12.83 -7.16 -13.31
N GLN A 145 -11.76 -7.67 -13.94
CA GLN A 145 -10.43 -7.75 -13.34
C GLN A 145 -9.61 -6.50 -13.67
N LEU A 146 -8.87 -6.02 -12.68
CA LEU A 146 -7.90 -4.95 -12.87
C LEU A 146 -6.62 -5.55 -13.48
N VAL A 147 -6.14 -4.93 -14.54
CA VAL A 147 -4.96 -5.36 -15.31
C VAL A 147 -3.97 -4.21 -15.36
N LEU A 148 -2.75 -4.46 -14.89
CA LEU A 148 -1.61 -3.55 -15.01
C LEU A 148 -0.90 -3.76 -16.35
N HIS A 149 -0.61 -2.68 -17.07
CA HIS A 149 0.14 -2.70 -18.32
C HIS A 149 1.59 -2.28 -18.08
N ALA A 150 2.51 -3.21 -18.31
CA ALA A 150 3.94 -3.10 -18.10
C ALA A 150 4.68 -3.27 -19.43
N GLY A 151 4.83 -2.17 -20.19
CA GLY A 151 5.26 -2.26 -21.60
C GLY A 151 4.20 -2.99 -22.42
N ASP A 152 4.61 -4.04 -23.13
CA ASP A 152 3.70 -4.89 -23.94
C ASP A 152 3.04 -6.02 -23.13
N THR A 153 3.31 -6.11 -21.83
CA THR A 153 2.76 -7.17 -20.99
C THR A 153 1.57 -6.69 -20.16
N ALA A 154 0.52 -7.50 -20.14
CA ALA A 154 -0.66 -7.33 -19.30
C ALA A 154 -0.59 -8.27 -18.09
N ILE A 155 -0.62 -7.71 -16.88
CA ILE A 155 -0.51 -8.45 -15.62
C ILE A 155 -1.84 -8.35 -14.86
N ARG A 156 -2.46 -9.50 -14.55
CA ARG A 156 -3.62 -9.54 -13.66
C ARG A 156 -3.19 -9.19 -12.25
N THR A 157 -3.85 -8.20 -11.64
CA THR A 157 -3.46 -7.71 -10.31
C THR A 157 -4.00 -8.57 -9.16
N GLY A 158 -4.95 -9.46 -9.44
CA GLY A 158 -5.71 -10.17 -8.42
C GLY A 158 -6.83 -9.33 -7.79
N LEU A 159 -7.13 -8.14 -8.32
CA LEU A 159 -8.21 -7.26 -7.83
C LEU A 159 -9.33 -7.16 -8.85
N THR A 160 -10.58 -7.06 -8.41
CA THR A 160 -11.74 -6.88 -9.30
C THR A 160 -12.26 -5.46 -9.23
N ARG A 161 -12.03 -4.55 -10.19
CA ARG A 161 -12.48 -3.14 -10.06
C ARG A 161 -12.82 -2.39 -11.33
N TYR A 162 -13.39 -1.20 -11.14
CA TYR A 162 -13.57 -0.19 -12.17
C TYR A 162 -12.62 0.99 -11.96
N LEU A 163 -12.31 1.63 -13.08
CA LEU A 163 -11.46 2.79 -13.15
C LEU A 163 -12.33 4.02 -13.36
N GLU A 164 -12.03 5.10 -12.64
CA GLU A 164 -12.80 6.35 -12.72
C GLU A 164 -11.87 7.54 -12.95
N ASN A 165 -12.29 8.49 -13.79
CA ASN A 165 -11.55 9.74 -14.09
C ASN A 165 -12.27 11.00 -13.59
N GLN A 166 -13.35 10.86 -12.82
CA GLN A 166 -14.05 11.98 -12.24
C GLN A 166 -13.15 12.71 -11.22
N PRO A 167 -13.33 14.04 -11.06
CA PRO A 167 -12.60 14.78 -10.03
C PRO A 167 -12.80 14.15 -8.65
N CYS A 168 -11.69 13.92 -7.94
CA CYS A 168 -11.75 13.40 -6.58
C CYS A 168 -12.17 14.51 -5.61
N PRO A 169 -12.92 14.21 -4.53
CA PRO A 169 -13.18 15.17 -3.46
C PRO A 169 -11.93 15.79 -2.83
N CYS A 170 -10.76 15.13 -2.94
CA CYS A 170 -9.48 15.72 -2.51
C CYS A 170 -8.98 16.85 -3.43
N GLY A 171 -9.70 17.16 -4.51
CA GLY A 171 -9.35 18.18 -5.51
C GLY A 171 -8.37 17.72 -6.59
N ARG A 172 -7.80 16.51 -6.48
CA ARG A 172 -6.91 15.96 -7.50
C ARG A 172 -7.71 15.38 -8.67
N SER A 173 -7.21 15.63 -9.88
CA SER A 173 -7.67 14.96 -11.10
C SER A 173 -6.78 13.75 -11.42
N GLY A 174 -7.31 12.81 -12.19
CA GLY A 174 -6.57 11.64 -12.66
C GLY A 174 -7.34 10.34 -12.47
N LEU A 175 -6.76 9.27 -12.98
CA LEU A 175 -7.34 7.93 -12.91
C LEU A 175 -7.33 7.44 -11.45
N ARG A 176 -8.47 6.94 -11.00
CA ARG A 176 -8.63 6.27 -9.70
C ARG A 176 -9.05 4.83 -9.90
N ILE A 177 -8.48 3.95 -9.07
CA ILE A 177 -8.98 2.59 -8.87
C ILE A 177 -10.04 2.69 -7.78
N MET A 178 -11.29 2.46 -8.16
CA MET A 178 -12.42 2.57 -7.24
C MET A 178 -12.78 1.22 -6.67
N ALA A 179 -13.59 1.24 -5.60
CA ALA A 179 -14.17 0.13 -4.87
C ALA A 179 -13.21 -0.93 -4.28
N ILE A 180 -11.93 -1.10 -4.65
CA ILE A 180 -10.94 -2.20 -4.33
C ILE A 180 -11.37 -3.49 -3.49
N GLU A 181 -11.38 -4.70 -4.10
CA GLU A 181 -11.65 -6.04 -3.50
C GLU A 181 -10.72 -7.06 -4.17
N PRO A 182 -10.38 -8.15 -3.47
CA PRO A 182 -9.79 -9.33 -4.06
C PRO A 182 -10.69 -9.93 -5.15
N SER A 183 -10.10 -10.28 -6.29
CA SER A 183 -10.72 -11.17 -7.25
C SER A 183 -10.83 -12.54 -6.61
N VAL A 184 -12.05 -13.08 -6.52
CA VAL A 184 -12.22 -14.52 -6.41
C VAL A 184 -11.78 -15.06 -7.76
N VAL A 185 -10.56 -15.61 -7.84
CA VAL A 185 -10.22 -16.44 -8.98
C VAL A 185 -11.07 -17.68 -8.79
N GLU A 186 -12.17 -17.79 -9.53
CA GLU A 186 -12.75 -19.11 -9.74
C GLU A 186 -11.62 -19.93 -10.38
N GLU A 187 -11.13 -20.93 -9.66
CA GLU A 187 -10.19 -21.93 -10.18
C GLU A 187 -10.91 -22.76 -11.26
N THR A 188 -11.29 -22.14 -12.35
CA THR A 188 -11.90 -22.82 -13.49
C THR A 188 -10.84 -22.98 -14.56
N GLU A 189 -10.44 -24.24 -14.70
CA GLU A 189 -9.71 -24.85 -15.82
C GLU A 189 -8.17 -24.80 -15.80
N SER A 190 -7.59 -25.55 -14.87
CA SER A 190 -6.57 -26.55 -15.26
C SER A 190 -7.23 -27.63 -16.12
N LEU A 191 -7.57 -27.29 -17.35
CA LEU A 191 -8.03 -28.24 -18.36
C LEU A 191 -7.41 -27.78 -19.68
N LEU A 192 -6.21 -28.31 -19.94
CA LEU A 192 -5.63 -28.62 -21.26
C LEU A 192 -4.11 -28.81 -21.11
N ALA A 193 -3.69 -30.06 -20.85
CA ALA A 193 -2.54 -30.73 -21.48
C ALA A 193 -2.20 -32.04 -20.74
N ALA A 194 -3.00 -33.08 -20.98
CA ALA A 194 -2.54 -34.46 -20.88
C ALA A 194 -3.30 -35.31 -21.91
N THR A 195 -3.07 -34.99 -23.18
CA THR A 195 -3.13 -36.00 -24.24
C THR A 195 -1.72 -36.52 -24.42
N ALA A 196 -1.46 -37.73 -23.93
CA ALA A 196 -0.46 -38.67 -24.42
C ALA A 196 -0.93 -40.08 -24.02
#